data_AF-A0A7V3CCR2-F1
#
_entry.id   AF-A0A7V3CCR2-F1
#
_cell.length_a   1.000
_cell.length_b   1.000
_cell.length_c   1.000
_cell.angle_alpha   90.00
_cell.angle_beta   90.00
_cell.angle_gamma   90.00
#
_symmetry.space_group_name_H-M   'P 1'
#
loop_
_entity.id
_entity.type
_entity.pdbx_description
1 polymer ?
#
loop_
_entity_poly.entity_id
_entity_poly.type
_entity_poly.pdbx_seq_one_letter_code
_entity_poly.pdbx_strand_id
1 'polypeptide(L)' 'MRRVTERNRLKRLARECFRRLRRTLPPCDYLVYFFAAALEAEPGELRAALTAAFARLAGPRGR' A
#
# COMPACT_ATOMS: atom_id res chain seq x y z
N MET A 1 -22.48 -4.91 -4.83
CA MET A 1 -21.90 -4.89 -3.46
C MET A 1 -20.48 -5.45 -3.39
N ARG A 2 -20.20 -6.67 -3.87
CA ARG A 2 -18.89 -7.35 -3.77
C ARG A 2 -17.67 -6.49 -4.15
N ARG A 3 -17.69 -5.85 -5.33
CA ARG A 3 -16.61 -4.94 -5.79
C ARG A 3 -16.35 -3.74 -4.88
N VAL A 4 -17.39 -3.21 -4.21
CA VAL A 4 -17.23 -2.09 -3.27
C VAL A 4 -16.49 -2.56 -2.02
N THR A 5 -16.83 -3.74 -1.52
CA THR A 5 -16.17 -4.38 -0.38
C THR A 5 -14.70 -4.69 -0.68
N GLU A 6 -14.41 -5.22 -1.88
CA GLU A 6 -13.04 -5.51 -2.31
C GLU A 6 -12.19 -4.23 -2.42
N ARG A 7 -12.71 -3.18 -3.06
CA ARG A 7 -12.04 -1.86 -3.09
C ARG A 7 -11.78 -1.29 -1.69
N ASN A 8 -12.73 -1.46 -0.76
CA ASN A 8 -12.56 -1.03 0.63
C ASN A 8 -11.49 -1.85 1.36
N ARG A 9 -11.41 -3.16 1.11
CA ARG A 9 -10.36 -4.04 1.61
C ARG A 9 -8.98 -3.58 1.13
N LEU A 10 -8.81 -3.28 -0.16
CA LEU A 10 -7.55 -2.76 -0.72
C LEU A 10 -7.11 -1.46 -0.02
N LYS A 11 -8.03 -0.48 0.08
CA LYS A 11 -7.76 0.78 0.79
C LYS A 11 -7.37 0.56 2.25
N ARG A 12 -8.06 -0.35 2.95
CA ARG A 12 -7.76 -0.67 4.35
C ARG A 12 -6.34 -1.23 4.48
N LEU A 13 -5.98 -2.17 3.61
CA LEU A 13 -4.68 -2.83 3.65
C LEU A 13 -3.54 -1.86 3.34
N ALA A 14 -3.68 -0.99 2.34
CA ALA A 14 -2.70 0.07 2.08
C ALA A 14 -2.53 1.02 3.27
N ARG A 15 -3.64 1.49 3.86
CA ARG A 15 -3.60 2.38 5.03
C ARG A 15 -2.93 1.72 6.22
N GLU A 16 -3.18 0.43 6.47
CA GLU A 16 -2.50 -0.31 7.53
C GLU A 16 -1.00 -0.45 7.29
N CYS A 17 -0.59 -0.77 6.05
CA CYS A 17 0.83 -0.87 5.70
C CYS A 17 1.52 0.48 5.85
N PHE A 18 0.91 1.55 5.34
CA PHE A 18 1.42 2.91 5.51
C PHE A 18 1.54 3.30 6.98
N ARG A 19 0.50 3.07 7.81
CA ARG A 19 0.55 3.41 9.25
C ARG A 19 1.70 2.70 9.98
N ARG A 20 1.99 1.44 9.64
CA ARG A 20 3.10 0.69 10.24
C ARG A 20 4.46 1.23 9.82
N LEU A 21 4.61 1.63 8.56
CA LEU A 21 5.89 2.05 7.98
C LEU A 21 6.11 3.57 7.99
N ARG A 22 5.09 4.37 8.31
CA ARG A 22 5.11 5.84 8.30
C ARG A 22 6.34 6.46 8.98
N ARG A 23 6.82 5.87 10.08
CA ARG A 23 7.99 6.40 10.82
C ARG A 23 9.30 6.30 10.04
N THR A 24 9.33 5.44 9.01
CA THR A 24 10.49 5.22 8.13
C THR A 24 10.36 5.92 6.79
N LEU A 25 9.19 6.51 6.50
CA LEU A 25 8.89 7.14 5.22
C LEU A 25 9.18 8.65 5.28
N PRO A 26 9.66 9.27 4.19
CA PRO A 26 9.74 10.72 4.06
C PRO A 26 8.39 11.41 4.32
N PRO A 27 8.38 12.61 4.93
CA PRO A 27 7.16 13.36 5.21
C PRO A 27 6.66 14.08 3.93
N CYS A 28 6.04 13.32 3.05
CA CYS A 28 5.40 13.83 1.83
C CYS A 28 4.04 13.17 1.60
N ASP A 29 3.30 13.65 0.61
CA ASP A 29 2.06 13.03 0.19
C ASP A 29 2.33 11.77 -0.65
N TYR A 30 1.58 10.70 -0.35
CA TYR A 30 1.67 9.43 -1.07
C TYR A 30 0.33 9.13 -1.74
N LEU A 31 0.39 8.89 -3.04
CA LEU A 31 -0.76 8.42 -3.81
C LEU A 31 -0.59 6.94 -4.15
N VAL A 32 -1.54 6.12 -3.69
CA VAL A 32 -1.52 4.67 -3.92
C VAL A 32 -2.59 4.31 -4.92
N TYR A 33 -2.16 3.84 -6.09
CA TYR A 33 -3.04 3.31 -7.12
C TYR A 33 -3.09 1.79 -7.07
N PHE A 34 -4.28 1.23 -7.28
CA PHE A 34 -4.49 -0.20 -7.43
C PHE A 34 -4.93 -0.49 -8.86
N PHE A 35 -4.20 -1.36 -9.54
CA PHE A 35 -4.63 -1.90 -10.83
C PHE A 35 -5.76 -2.92 -10.64
N ALA A 36 -6.52 -3.20 -11.69
CA ALA A 36 -7.62 -4.15 -11.65
C ALA A 36 -7.19 -5.54 -11.13
N ALA A 37 -5.97 -5.98 -11.49
CA ALA A 37 -5.38 -7.23 -11.01
C ALA A 37 -5.25 -7.32 -9.47
N ALA A 38 -5.21 -6.19 -8.77
CA ALA A 38 -5.14 -6.17 -7.30
C ALA A 38 -6.44 -6.67 -6.64
N LEU A 39 -7.57 -6.70 -7.34
CA LEU A 39 -8.83 -7.22 -6.81
C LEU A 39 -8.79 -8.75 -6.66
N GLU A 40 -8.06 -9.42 -7.54
CA GLU A 40 -7.90 -10.88 -7.56
C GLU A 40 -6.72 -11.35 -6.72
N ALA A 41 -5.89 -10.43 -6.21
CA ALA A 41 -4.72 -10.76 -5.43
C ALA A 41 -5.08 -11.24 -4.01
N GLU A 42 -4.34 -12.24 -3.54
CA GLU A 42 -4.48 -12.73 -2.17
C GLU A 42 -3.99 -11.67 -1.16
N PRO A 43 -4.54 -11.61 0.07
CA PRO A 43 -4.19 -10.57 1.02
C PRO A 43 -2.69 -10.55 1.37
N GLY A 44 -2.04 -11.72 1.36
CA GLY A 44 -0.61 -11.86 1.61
C GLY A 44 0.24 -11.24 0.51
N GLU A 45 -0.10 -11.49 -0.75
CA GLU A 45 0.59 -10.95 -1.92
C GLU A 45 0.48 -9.42 -1.95
N LEU A 46 -0.72 -8.90 -1.71
CA LEU A 46 -0.95 -7.46 -1.70
C LEU A 46 -0.17 -6.78 -0.57
N ARG A 47 -0.12 -7.41 0.61
CA ARG A 47 0.68 -6.91 1.74
C ARG A 47 2.16 -6.90 1.40
N ALA A 48 2.69 -7.99 0.82
CA ALA A 48 4.08 -8.08 0.42
C ALA A 48 4.43 -6.99 -0.61
N ALA A 49 3.58 -6.80 -1.63
CA ALA A 49 3.77 -5.78 -2.65
C ALA A 49 3.78 -4.36 -2.07
N LEU A 50 2.83 -4.04 -1.19
CA LEU A 50 2.76 -2.73 -0.54
C LEU A 50 3.96 -2.48 0.38
N THR A 51 4.35 -3.47 1.19
CA THR A 51 5.54 -3.36 2.05
C THR A 51 6.80 -3.14 1.22
N ALA A 52 6.98 -3.86 0.12
CA ALA A 52 8.12 -3.67 -0.78
C ALA A 52 8.12 -2.28 -1.42
N ALA A 53 6.96 -1.78 -1.87
CA ALA A 53 6.83 -0.45 -2.44
C ALA A 53 7.20 0.65 -1.43
N PHE A 54 6.70 0.57 -0.19
CA PHE A 54 7.04 1.52 0.86
C PHE A 54 8.51 1.41 1.30
N ALA A 55 9.07 0.20 1.40
CA ALA A 55 10.49 0.03 1.75
C ALA A 55 11.43 0.68 0.73
N ARG A 56 11.08 0.64 -0.56
CA ARG A 56 11.84 1.36 -1.61
C ARG A 56 11.81 2.88 -1.44
N LEU A 57 10.77 3.42 -0.82
CA LEU A 57 10.60 4.86 -0.54
C LEU A 57 11.25 5.27 0.78
N ALA A 58 11.41 4.34 1.73
CA ALA A 58 12.07 4.54 3.01
C ALA A 58 13.61 4.65 2.92
N GLY A 59 14.20 4.39 1.74
CA GLY A 59 15.62 4.60 1.49
C GLY A 59 16.03 6.09 1.53
N PRO A 60 17.34 6.40 1.58
CA PRO A 60 17.84 7.77 1.71
C PRO A 60 17.67 8.55 0.39
N ARG A 61 16.44 8.88 0.03
CA ARG A 61 16.14 9.90 -0.98
C ARG A 61 15.89 11.22 -0.28
N GLY A 62 16.94 11.68 0.38
CA GLY A 62 17.17 13.10 0.61
C GLY A 62 18.10 13.58 -0.50
N ARG A 63 17.53 14.13 -1.57
CA ARG A 63 18.11 15.25 -2.31
C ARG A 63 17.06 15.91 -3.19
#